data_AF-A0A1F2U5C6-F1
#
_entry.id   AF-A0A1F2U5C6-F1
#
_cell.length_a   1.000
_cell.length_b   1.000
_cell.length_c   1.000
_cell.angle_alpha   90.00
_cell.angle_beta   90.00
_cell.angle_gamma   90.00
#
_symmetry.space_group_name_H-M   'P 1'
#
loop_
_entity.id
_entity.type
_entity.pdbx_description
1 polymer ?
#
loop_
_entity_poly.entity_id
_entity_poly.type
_entity_poly.pdbx_seq_one_letter_code
_entity_poly.pdbx_strand_id
1 'polypeptide(L)'
;MKLLALASILIPFTGGPAEPQPAVDQLRIDIRGYTVDADGGEKASVGMTARPLVIGGRTAAAISFSELGRGNCNLKVAPTTIDAKAIAAWRVSATPLRVQGDAVTFRLEWERVMEDGRAVSEPRAQREATLRAGQSLPLLIFQPSPASRCGGRGASLRVSVDFDSDADYDRRLVATDLWLVERKPGGREASQQVSLRGRFDETQRFYFDDVQEGAIRLDIYGDVIAHPRDGSIELQLTARRRFSHANEAIGPGLPFSFGVAPFVLRVKPDDVAEIQLPAIVEKESGAFRNRSFSLRARTQQIRPGDSTTNMAVSAITEPRFYVLGRVNRPGPQILRGEVTVDQAIALAGGIAADANLADATIVRRENDQTVKLAARDAGVLRRNDVLTVPARPR
;
A
#
# COMPACT_ATOMS: atom_id res chain seq x y z
N MET A 1 57.47 45.48 -14.29
CA MET A 1 56.51 44.73 -13.45
C MET A 1 55.29 44.40 -14.32
N LYS A 2 55.13 43.16 -14.78
CA LYS A 2 54.01 42.74 -15.66
C LYS A 2 52.80 42.38 -14.79
N LEU A 3 51.65 43.02 -15.01
CA LEU A 3 50.37 42.57 -14.46
C LEU A 3 49.87 41.38 -15.30
N LEU A 4 49.67 40.23 -14.65
CA LEU A 4 48.91 39.11 -15.21
C LEU A 4 47.43 39.27 -14.87
N ALA A 5 46.58 39.32 -15.89
CA ALA A 5 45.13 39.24 -15.74
C ALA A 5 44.72 37.78 -15.50
N LEU A 6 44.06 37.50 -14.38
CA LEU A 6 43.37 36.23 -14.12
C LEU A 6 42.02 36.26 -14.86
N ALA A 7 41.89 35.44 -15.90
CA ALA A 7 40.63 35.17 -16.56
C ALA A 7 39.79 34.23 -15.67
N SER A 8 38.68 34.73 -15.14
CA SER A 8 37.66 33.90 -14.47
C SER A 8 36.91 33.09 -15.53
N ILE A 9 37.15 31.77 -15.55
CA ILE A 9 36.37 30.82 -16.35
C ILE A 9 35.01 30.64 -15.64
N LEU A 10 33.97 31.27 -16.17
CA LEU A 10 32.59 30.95 -15.83
C LEU A 10 32.24 29.62 -16.51
N ILE A 11 32.19 28.54 -15.73
CA ILE A 11 31.60 27.28 -16.16
C ILE A 11 30.08 27.46 -16.08
N PRO A 12 29.32 27.34 -17.19
CA PRO A 12 27.87 27.31 -17.10
C PRO A 12 27.47 26.02 -16.39
N PHE A 13 26.88 26.15 -15.20
CA PHE A 13 26.14 25.06 -14.57
C PHE A 13 24.97 24.74 -15.50
N THR A 14 25.10 23.70 -16.31
CA THR A 14 23.96 23.08 -16.97
C THR A 14 23.10 22.48 -15.87
N GLY A 15 22.01 23.15 -15.53
CA GLY A 15 21.01 22.62 -14.60
C GLY A 15 20.57 21.26 -15.10
N GLY A 16 20.89 20.21 -14.33
CA GLY A 16 20.24 18.92 -14.48
C GLY A 16 18.73 19.10 -14.35
N PRO A 17 17.92 18.15 -14.86
CA PRO A 17 16.48 18.20 -14.70
C PRO A 17 16.17 18.39 -13.21
N ALA A 18 15.39 19.43 -12.90
CA ALA A 18 14.94 19.69 -11.54
C ALA A 18 14.28 18.41 -11.03
N GLU A 19 14.82 17.86 -9.95
CA GLU A 19 14.27 16.68 -9.30
C GLU A 19 12.80 16.99 -8.95
N PRO A 20 11.85 16.09 -9.28
CA PRO A 20 10.43 16.35 -9.06
C PRO A 20 10.19 16.66 -7.58
N GLN A 21 9.56 17.80 -7.31
CA GLN A 21 9.27 18.21 -5.93
C GLN A 21 8.19 17.28 -5.35
N PRO A 22 8.40 16.75 -4.12
CA PRO A 22 7.40 15.95 -3.45
C PRO A 22 6.15 16.78 -3.21
N ALA A 23 4.99 16.16 -3.38
CA ALA A 23 3.73 16.80 -3.03
C ALA A 23 3.64 16.96 -1.49
N VAL A 24 2.96 18.01 -1.02
CA VAL A 24 2.90 18.35 0.42
C VAL A 24 2.29 17.22 1.26
N ASP A 25 1.37 16.45 0.67
CA ASP A 25 0.74 15.27 1.25
C ASP A 25 1.69 14.06 1.40
N GLN A 26 2.86 14.10 0.75
CA GLN A 26 3.94 13.11 0.89
C GLN A 26 4.92 13.44 2.00
N LEU A 27 4.73 14.53 2.74
CA LEU A 27 5.55 14.89 3.89
C LEU A 27 4.77 14.64 5.17
N ARG A 28 5.46 14.16 6.21
CA ARG A 28 4.90 13.98 7.55
C ARG A 28 5.71 14.74 8.59
N ILE A 29 5.07 15.01 9.71
CA ILE A 29 5.71 15.61 10.89
C ILE A 29 5.65 14.59 12.01
N ASP A 30 6.79 14.36 12.64
CA ASP A 30 6.89 13.53 13.82
C ASP A 30 7.29 14.41 15.02
N ILE A 31 6.50 14.35 16.09
CA ILE A 31 6.87 14.85 17.41
C ILE A 31 7.20 13.62 18.26
N ARG A 32 8.48 13.41 18.55
CA ARG A 32 8.96 12.22 19.27
C ARG A 32 9.70 12.61 20.51
N GLY A 33 9.55 11.81 21.55
CA GLY A 33 10.48 11.82 22.65
C GLY A 33 11.33 10.55 22.65
N TYR A 34 12.56 10.69 23.13
CA TYR A 34 13.55 9.63 23.25
C TYR A 34 13.96 9.51 24.72
N THR A 35 14.22 8.29 25.18
CA THR A 35 14.91 8.11 26.45
C THR A 35 16.40 8.38 26.26
N VAL A 36 17.01 9.12 27.18
CA VAL A 36 18.43 9.47 27.16
C VAL A 36 19.11 8.68 28.26
N ASP A 37 20.09 7.86 27.88
CA ASP A 37 20.90 7.11 28.84
C ASP A 37 21.92 8.01 29.54
N ALA A 38 22.54 7.50 30.61
CA ALA A 38 23.50 8.24 31.42
C ALA A 38 24.78 8.63 30.64
N ASP A 39 25.09 7.93 29.54
CA ASP A 39 26.17 8.26 28.60
C ASP A 39 25.77 9.31 27.54
N GLY A 40 24.52 9.79 27.58
CA GLY A 40 23.96 10.73 26.63
C GLY A 40 23.39 10.08 25.36
N GLY A 41 23.43 8.75 25.24
CA GLY A 41 22.85 8.02 24.11
C GLY A 41 21.32 8.07 24.11
N GLU A 42 20.71 8.35 22.96
CA GLU A 42 19.26 8.28 22.80
C GLU A 42 18.82 6.87 22.37
N LYS A 43 17.82 6.32 23.07
CA LYS A 43 17.20 5.03 22.76
C LYS A 43 15.68 5.15 22.80
N ALA A 44 15.00 4.22 22.12
CA ALA A 44 13.54 4.02 22.12
C ALA A 44 12.73 5.31 21.95
N SER A 45 12.21 5.55 20.74
CA SER A 45 11.35 6.71 20.48
C SER A 45 9.88 6.37 20.63
N VAL A 46 9.14 7.16 21.40
CA VAL A 46 7.68 7.20 21.38
C VAL A 46 7.24 8.55 20.81
N GLY A 47 6.15 8.59 20.07
CA GLY A 47 5.78 9.85 19.41
C GLY A 47 4.42 9.85 18.77
N MET A 48 4.11 11.00 18.20
CA MET A 48 2.93 11.22 17.38
C MET A 48 3.35 11.69 16.00
N THR A 49 2.62 11.22 15.00
CA THR A 49 2.82 11.57 13.61
C THR A 49 1.57 12.25 13.10
N ALA A 50 1.73 13.40 12.44
CA ALA A 50 0.63 14.08 11.76
C ALA A 50 0.68 13.77 10.26
N ARG A 51 -0.46 13.28 9.74
CA ARG A 51 -0.68 12.93 8.33
C ARG A 51 -2.09 13.36 7.89
N PRO A 52 -2.28 13.89 6.66
CA PRO A 52 -1.22 14.49 5.82
C PRO A 52 -0.68 15.78 6.45
N LEU A 53 0.46 16.29 5.98
CA LEU A 53 0.93 17.61 6.40
C LEU A 53 -0.01 18.70 5.85
N VAL A 54 -0.61 19.49 6.74
CA VAL A 54 -1.51 20.60 6.37
C VAL A 54 -0.84 21.91 6.77
N ILE A 55 -0.64 22.82 5.81
CA ILE A 55 -0.12 24.17 6.09
C ILE A 55 -1.11 24.91 7.00
N GLY A 56 -0.61 25.47 8.10
CA GLY A 56 -1.40 26.09 9.15
C GLY A 56 -2.04 25.10 10.14
N GLY A 57 -2.01 23.79 9.86
CA GLY A 57 -2.49 22.74 10.75
C GLY A 57 -1.60 22.60 11.97
N ARG A 58 -2.15 22.79 13.17
CA ARG A 58 -1.39 22.66 14.42
C ARG A 58 -1.39 21.22 14.91
N THR A 59 -0.22 20.58 14.88
CA THR A 59 0.02 19.29 15.53
C THR A 59 0.45 19.55 16.96
N ALA A 60 -0.25 18.99 17.94
CA ALA A 60 0.09 19.14 19.36
C ALA A 60 0.28 17.78 20.03
N ALA A 61 1.21 17.74 20.98
CA ALA A 61 1.49 16.57 21.80
C ALA A 61 1.83 16.99 23.24
N ALA A 62 1.40 16.15 24.18
CA ALA A 62 1.79 16.14 25.58
C ALA A 62 2.78 15.00 25.80
N ILE A 63 3.94 15.32 26.36
CA ILE A 63 5.03 14.37 26.59
C ILE A 63 5.25 14.27 28.10
N SER A 64 5.21 13.06 28.61
CA SER A 64 5.31 12.75 30.03
C SER A 64 6.46 11.79 30.29
N PHE A 65 7.40 12.19 31.13
CA PHE A 65 8.45 11.33 31.66
C PHE A 65 8.09 10.95 33.09
N SER A 66 7.86 9.67 33.34
CA SER A 66 7.29 9.19 34.61
C SER A 66 8.19 8.17 35.29
N GLU A 67 8.20 8.23 36.62
CA GLU A 67 8.78 7.19 37.45
C GLU A 67 7.79 6.05 37.65
N LEU A 68 8.22 4.86 37.27
CA LEU A 68 7.59 3.60 37.61
C LEU A 68 8.31 2.99 38.81
N GLY A 69 7.58 2.26 39.63
CA GLY A 69 8.15 1.61 40.82
C GLY A 69 9.40 0.77 40.49
N ARG A 70 10.31 0.67 41.46
CA ARG A 70 11.61 -0.04 41.36
C ARG A 70 12.63 0.58 40.37
N GLY A 71 12.63 1.90 40.21
CA GLY A 71 13.65 2.62 39.44
C GLY A 71 13.50 2.51 37.91
N ASN A 72 12.34 2.06 37.45
CA ASN A 72 11.99 2.06 36.04
C ASN A 72 11.45 3.42 35.67
N CYS A 73 11.83 3.96 34.51
CA CYS A 73 11.26 5.19 34.01
C CYS A 73 10.72 4.99 32.61
N ASN A 74 9.61 5.64 32.32
CA ASN A 74 9.00 5.57 31.01
C ASN A 74 8.83 6.97 30.43
N LEU A 75 8.73 6.99 29.12
CA LEU A 75 8.36 8.15 28.35
C LEU A 75 7.06 7.83 27.62
N LYS A 76 6.11 8.76 27.68
CA LYS A 76 4.83 8.65 26.98
C LYS A 76 4.58 9.92 26.18
N VAL A 77 3.96 9.74 25.01
CA VAL A 77 3.46 10.83 24.18
C VAL A 77 1.97 10.60 23.95
N ALA A 78 1.17 11.62 24.18
CA ALA A 78 -0.28 11.62 23.98
C ALA A 78 -0.72 12.94 23.34
N PRO A 79 -1.91 13.04 22.72
CA PRO A 79 -2.35 14.28 22.07
C PRO A 79 -2.39 15.49 23.02
N THR A 80 -2.92 15.31 24.23
CA THR A 80 -3.14 16.40 25.20
C THR A 80 -2.91 16.01 26.65
N THR A 81 -2.97 14.71 26.97
CA THR A 81 -2.99 14.21 28.35
C THR A 81 -1.59 14.10 28.94
N ILE A 82 -1.42 14.62 30.16
CA ILE A 82 -0.22 14.45 30.97
C ILE A 82 -0.41 13.22 31.88
N ASP A 83 0.58 12.35 31.97
CA ASP A 83 0.54 11.18 32.85
C ASP A 83 0.46 11.65 34.32
N ALA A 84 -0.43 11.05 35.11
CA ALA A 84 -0.57 11.36 36.53
C ALA A 84 0.69 11.04 37.35
N LYS A 85 1.55 10.15 36.87
CA LYS A 85 2.83 9.78 37.51
C LYS A 85 4.04 10.50 36.91
N ALA A 86 3.82 11.47 36.02
CA ALA A 86 4.91 12.21 35.42
C ALA A 86 5.71 12.93 36.51
N ILE A 87 7.03 12.88 36.41
CA ILE A 87 7.93 13.72 37.19
C ILE A 87 8.34 14.95 36.38
N ALA A 88 8.29 14.85 35.05
CA ALA A 88 8.46 15.98 34.15
C ALA A 88 7.53 15.84 32.95
N ALA A 89 7.00 16.96 32.46
CA ALA A 89 6.12 16.94 31.30
C ALA A 89 6.12 18.25 30.52
N TRP A 90 5.87 18.13 29.22
CA TRP A 90 5.84 19.25 28.28
C TRP A 90 4.61 19.18 27.39
N ARG A 91 4.10 20.36 27.00
CA ARG A 91 3.22 20.49 25.85
C ARG A 91 4.01 21.07 24.70
N VAL A 92 3.83 20.49 23.53
CA VAL A 92 4.59 20.79 22.33
C VAL A 92 3.61 20.96 21.19
N SER A 93 3.87 21.91 20.30
CA SER A 93 3.19 21.96 19.02
C SER A 93 4.08 22.38 17.88
N ALA A 94 3.78 21.83 16.70
CA ALA A 94 4.40 22.20 15.44
C ALA A 94 3.29 22.64 14.47
N THR A 95 3.45 23.84 13.91
CA THR A 95 2.54 24.40 12.90
C THR A 95 3.33 24.67 11.62
N PRO A 96 3.07 23.97 10.51
CA PRO A 96 3.75 24.25 9.24
C PRO A 96 3.30 25.61 8.72
N LEU A 97 4.27 26.44 8.34
CA LEU A 97 4.03 27.78 7.80
C LEU A 97 4.22 27.81 6.28
N ARG A 98 5.21 27.06 5.77
CA ARG A 98 5.58 27.05 4.35
C ARG A 98 6.23 25.73 3.96
N VAL A 99 6.02 25.28 2.73
CA VAL A 99 6.71 24.13 2.11
C VAL A 99 7.36 24.57 0.80
N GLN A 100 8.61 24.17 0.57
CA GLN A 100 9.37 24.38 -0.67
C GLN A 100 10.18 23.12 -0.99
N GLY A 101 9.73 22.33 -1.97
CA GLY A 101 10.27 20.99 -2.19
C GLY A 101 10.08 20.10 -0.95
N ASP A 102 11.16 19.45 -0.51
CA ASP A 102 11.18 18.63 0.71
C ASP A 102 11.42 19.43 2.00
N ALA A 103 11.59 20.75 1.90
CA ALA A 103 11.83 21.63 3.04
C ALA A 103 10.53 22.22 3.58
N VAL A 104 10.31 22.07 4.88
CA VAL A 104 9.15 22.62 5.59
C VAL A 104 9.61 23.58 6.67
N THR A 105 9.07 24.80 6.66
CA THR A 105 9.25 25.80 7.71
C THR A 105 8.11 25.68 8.73
N PHE A 106 8.45 25.52 10.00
CA PHE A 106 7.50 25.39 11.11
C PHE A 106 7.62 26.54 12.09
N ARG A 107 6.49 26.88 12.71
CA ARG A 107 6.46 27.47 14.05
C ARG A 107 6.35 26.34 15.07
N LEU A 108 7.38 26.22 15.89
CA LEU A 108 7.47 25.27 16.99
C LEU A 108 7.23 26.01 18.30
N GLU A 109 6.42 25.43 19.17
CA GLU A 109 6.11 25.96 20.49
C GLU A 109 6.22 24.86 21.53
N TRP A 110 6.82 25.14 22.68
CA TRP A 110 6.83 24.20 23.81
C TRP A 110 6.80 24.92 25.15
N GLU A 111 6.15 24.28 26.13
CA GLU A 111 6.06 24.75 27.51
C GLU A 111 6.27 23.55 28.45
N ARG A 112 7.07 23.73 29.50
CA ARG A 112 7.10 22.76 30.59
C ARG A 112 5.90 23.01 31.49
N VAL A 113 5.20 21.94 31.82
CA VAL A 113 3.97 21.97 32.62
C VAL A 113 4.09 21.15 33.89
N MET A 114 5.15 20.36 34.03
CA MET A 114 5.45 19.59 35.23
C MET A 114 6.95 19.48 35.47
N GLU A 115 7.37 19.61 36.72
CA GLU A 115 8.74 19.45 37.21
C GLU A 115 8.73 18.86 38.62
N ASP A 116 9.60 17.88 38.87
CA ASP A 116 9.66 17.09 40.10
C ASP A 116 8.26 16.64 40.62
N GLY A 117 7.39 16.24 39.68
CA GLY A 117 6.02 15.77 39.96
C GLY A 117 5.03 16.86 40.36
N ARG A 118 5.38 18.13 40.22
CA ARG A 118 4.52 19.29 40.52
C ARG A 118 4.20 20.05 39.26
N ALA A 119 2.99 20.58 39.18
CA ALA A 119 2.60 21.46 38.08
C ALA A 119 3.44 22.75 38.14
N VAL A 120 3.98 23.14 37.00
CA VAL A 120 4.72 24.40 36.82
C VAL A 120 4.11 25.19 35.66
N SER A 121 4.34 26.50 35.66
CA SER A 121 3.90 27.41 34.60
C SER A 121 5.10 28.19 34.10
N GLU A 122 5.90 27.55 33.25
CA GLU A 122 7.01 28.23 32.58
C GLU A 122 6.53 29.04 31.36
N PRO A 123 7.21 30.13 30.99
CA PRO A 123 6.93 30.84 29.74
C PRO A 123 7.05 29.92 28.54
N ARG A 124 6.07 29.99 27.63
CA ARG A 124 6.09 29.21 26.39
C ARG A 124 7.24 29.67 25.50
N ALA A 125 8.15 28.75 25.18
CA ALA A 125 9.18 28.96 24.20
C ALA A 125 8.60 28.80 22.79
N GLN A 126 9.07 29.63 21.85
CA GLN A 126 8.70 29.58 20.45
C GLN A 126 9.94 29.69 19.58
N ARG A 127 9.97 28.93 18.48
CA ARG A 127 11.02 28.98 17.48
C ARG A 127 10.45 28.72 16.09
N GLU A 128 10.92 29.47 15.10
CA GLU A 128 10.76 29.10 13.71
C GLU A 128 11.98 28.30 13.22
N ALA A 129 11.73 27.22 12.49
CA ALA A 129 12.78 26.37 11.96
C ALA A 129 12.36 25.74 10.63
N THR A 130 13.33 25.60 9.73
CA THR A 130 13.15 24.87 8.46
C THR A 130 13.85 23.52 8.56
N LEU A 131 13.12 22.45 8.29
CA LEU A 131 13.63 21.08 8.26
C LEU A 131 13.34 20.46 6.90
N ARG A 132 14.29 19.70 6.37
CA ARG A 132 14.11 18.84 5.19
C ARG A 132 13.72 17.42 5.60
N ALA A 133 13.18 16.65 4.66
CA ALA A 133 12.91 15.24 4.88
C ALA A 133 14.17 14.49 5.37
N GLY A 134 14.00 13.64 6.38
CA GLY A 134 15.08 12.93 7.08
C GLY A 134 15.78 13.75 8.16
N GLN A 135 15.51 15.05 8.28
CA GLN A 135 16.11 15.89 9.33
C GLN A 135 15.27 15.87 10.61
N SER A 136 15.97 15.90 11.75
CA SER A 136 15.38 16.04 13.08
C SER A 136 16.01 17.22 13.82
N LEU A 137 15.19 17.91 14.62
CA LEU A 137 15.60 19.01 15.46
C LEU A 137 15.32 18.67 16.93
N PRO A 138 16.35 18.62 17.80
CA PRO A 138 16.13 18.55 19.23
C PRO A 138 15.59 19.88 19.74
N LEU A 139 14.46 19.83 20.46
CA LEU A 139 13.86 20.98 21.13
C LEU A 139 14.38 21.15 22.56
N LEU A 140 14.50 20.04 23.27
CA LEU A 140 15.03 20.02 24.63
C LEU A 140 15.63 18.65 24.95
N ILE A 141 16.55 18.68 25.92
CA ILE A 141 17.05 17.51 26.62
C ILE A 141 16.81 17.78 28.11
N PHE A 142 16.21 16.81 28.78
CA PHE A 142 15.89 16.84 30.20
C PHE A 142 16.65 15.74 30.92
N GLN A 143 17.22 16.08 32.05
CA GLN A 143 17.77 15.14 33.00
C GLN A 143 17.02 15.29 34.33
N PRO A 144 16.56 14.20 34.95
CA PRO A 144 15.85 14.28 36.21
C PRO A 144 16.80 14.68 37.34
N SER A 145 16.22 15.23 38.42
CA SER A 145 17.00 15.62 39.60
C SER A 145 17.72 14.40 40.21
N PRO A 146 18.85 14.58 40.93
CA PRO A 146 19.56 13.48 41.57
C PRO A 146 18.72 12.66 42.57
N ALA A 147 17.62 13.23 43.05
CA ALA A 147 16.66 12.57 43.93
C ALA A 147 15.75 11.56 43.18
N SER A 148 15.73 11.61 41.86
CA SER A 148 14.93 10.72 41.02
C SER A 148 15.42 9.28 41.06
N ARG A 149 14.48 8.34 40.98
CA ARG A 149 14.77 6.90 40.91
C ARG A 149 15.16 6.45 39.49
N CYS A 150 15.22 7.35 38.52
CA CYS A 150 15.53 7.03 37.12
C CYS A 150 16.99 6.66 36.85
N GLY A 151 17.88 6.79 37.83
CA GLY A 151 19.29 6.40 37.70
C GLY A 151 20.05 7.25 36.67
N GLY A 152 19.75 8.56 36.59
CA GLY A 152 20.38 9.49 35.65
C GLY A 152 19.91 9.36 34.20
N ARG A 153 18.86 8.58 33.93
CA ARG A 153 18.24 8.52 32.60
C ARG A 153 17.28 9.69 32.40
N GLY A 154 17.46 10.39 31.30
CA GLY A 154 16.69 11.56 30.91
C GLY A 154 15.72 11.30 29.78
N ALA A 155 15.25 12.40 29.21
CA ALA A 155 14.44 12.39 27.99
C ALA A 155 14.89 13.50 27.05
N SER A 156 14.82 13.27 25.75
CA SER A 156 14.91 14.34 24.75
C SER A 156 13.64 14.39 23.95
N LEU A 157 13.33 15.58 23.44
CA LEU A 157 12.21 15.82 22.55
C LEU A 157 12.74 16.31 21.21
N ARG A 158 12.26 15.71 20.14
CA ARG A 158 12.59 16.09 18.77
C ARG A 158 11.35 16.30 17.93
N VAL A 159 11.47 17.24 17.00
CA VAL A 159 10.56 17.40 15.88
C VAL A 159 11.33 17.04 14.62
N SER A 160 10.76 16.18 13.78
CA SER A 160 11.36 15.82 12.50
C SER A 160 10.37 15.92 11.36
N VAL A 161 10.93 16.11 10.17
CA VAL A 161 10.22 15.97 8.90
C VAL A 161 10.76 14.74 8.22
N ASP A 162 9.85 13.96 7.68
CA ASP A 162 10.19 12.80 6.89
C ASP A 162 9.24 12.72 5.71
N PHE A 163 9.60 11.95 4.71
CA PHE A 163 8.62 11.51 3.74
C PHE A 163 7.58 10.67 4.46
N ASP A 164 6.34 10.78 4.02
CA ASP A 164 5.30 9.86 4.39
C ASP A 164 5.58 8.50 3.74
N SER A 165 6.58 7.81 4.29
CA SER A 165 6.77 6.38 4.13
C SER A 165 5.62 5.73 4.87
N ASP A 166 4.46 5.69 4.22
CA ASP A 166 3.57 4.58 4.46
C ASP A 166 4.36 3.33 4.07
N ALA A 167 4.35 2.30 4.92
CA ALA A 167 4.87 0.99 4.54
C ALA A 167 4.14 0.43 3.30
N ASP A 168 3.09 1.12 2.85
CA ASP A 168 2.34 0.91 1.62
C ASP A 168 2.95 1.61 0.38
N TYR A 169 3.65 2.75 0.53
CA TYR A 169 4.31 3.48 -0.58
C TYR A 169 5.73 2.99 -0.89
N ASP A 170 6.44 2.48 0.12
CA ASP A 170 7.76 1.85 -0.05
C ASP A 170 7.67 0.41 -0.58
N ARG A 171 6.44 -0.08 -0.81
CA ARG A 171 6.21 -1.31 -1.58
C ARG A 171 6.55 -1.01 -3.02
N ARG A 172 7.79 -1.34 -3.36
CA ARG A 172 8.20 -1.58 -4.74
C ARG A 172 7.19 -2.56 -5.34
N LEU A 173 6.22 -2.03 -6.08
CA LEU A 173 5.26 -2.87 -6.78
C LEU A 173 6.03 -3.56 -7.89
N VAL A 174 5.68 -4.80 -8.13
CA VAL A 174 6.21 -5.57 -9.24
C VAL A 174 5.07 -5.78 -10.23
N ALA A 175 5.34 -5.48 -11.49
CA ALA A 175 4.47 -5.86 -12.60
C ALA A 175 5.11 -7.01 -13.35
N THR A 176 4.38 -8.10 -13.50
CA THR A 176 4.77 -9.25 -14.32
C THR A 176 3.75 -9.43 -15.42
N ASP A 177 4.15 -9.15 -16.66
CA ASP A 177 3.39 -9.51 -17.84
C ASP A 177 3.71 -10.95 -18.21
N LEU A 178 2.68 -11.78 -18.35
CA LEU A 178 2.77 -13.15 -18.82
C LEU A 178 2.04 -13.29 -20.15
N TRP A 179 2.68 -13.93 -21.12
CA TRP A 179 2.05 -14.37 -22.36
C TRP A 179 2.02 -15.88 -22.42
N LEU A 180 0.83 -16.47 -22.55
CA LEU A 180 0.68 -17.84 -23.01
C LEU A 180 0.82 -17.86 -24.52
N VAL A 181 1.90 -18.45 -25.02
CA VAL A 181 2.19 -18.59 -26.44
C VAL A 181 1.86 -20.00 -26.87
N GLU A 182 0.98 -20.09 -27.85
CA GLU A 182 0.60 -21.33 -28.49
C GLU A 182 1.20 -21.37 -29.90
N ARG A 183 2.03 -22.37 -30.17
CA ARG A 183 2.57 -22.63 -31.51
C ARG A 183 1.78 -23.76 -32.17
N LYS A 184 1.14 -23.44 -33.29
CA LYS A 184 0.36 -24.38 -34.12
C LYS A 184 1.26 -25.10 -35.14
N PRO A 185 0.79 -26.23 -35.71
CA PRO A 185 1.43 -26.83 -36.88
C PRO A 185 1.64 -25.80 -37.99
N GLY A 186 2.83 -25.79 -38.58
CA GLY A 186 3.21 -24.79 -39.59
C GLY A 186 3.81 -23.49 -39.03
N GLY A 187 4.10 -23.41 -37.73
CA GLY A 187 4.91 -22.33 -37.13
C GLY A 187 4.16 -21.04 -36.80
N ARG A 188 2.83 -21.00 -36.97
CA ARG A 188 2.01 -19.86 -36.55
C ARG A 188 1.91 -19.81 -35.02
N GLU A 189 2.18 -18.65 -34.44
CA GLU A 189 1.98 -18.39 -33.02
C GLU A 189 0.66 -17.64 -32.78
N ALA A 190 -0.06 -18.04 -31.74
CA ALA A 190 -1.14 -17.28 -31.12
C ALA A 190 -0.76 -17.00 -29.67
N SER A 191 -1.18 -15.88 -29.10
CA SER A 191 -0.83 -15.53 -27.72
C SER A 191 -1.95 -14.87 -26.96
N GLN A 192 -2.02 -15.15 -25.66
CA GLN A 192 -2.89 -14.48 -24.69
C GLN A 192 -2.02 -13.82 -23.64
N GLN A 193 -2.39 -12.63 -23.16
CA GLN A 193 -1.61 -11.90 -22.16
C GLN A 193 -2.40 -11.67 -20.87
N VAL A 194 -1.73 -11.80 -19.74
CA VAL A 194 -2.20 -11.30 -18.45
C VAL A 194 -1.12 -10.43 -17.80
N SER A 195 -1.53 -9.32 -17.19
CA SER A 195 -0.63 -8.45 -16.42
C SER A 195 -0.93 -8.61 -14.94
N LEU A 196 0.03 -9.15 -14.21
CA LEU A 196 -0.03 -9.30 -12.77
C LEU A 196 0.62 -8.09 -12.11
N ARG A 197 -0.04 -7.53 -11.10
CA ARG A 197 0.55 -6.49 -10.24
C ARG A 197 0.39 -6.88 -8.80
N GLY A 198 1.48 -6.79 -8.05
CA GLY A 198 1.51 -7.13 -6.65
C GLY A 198 2.78 -6.62 -6.00
N ARG A 199 3.12 -7.21 -4.86
CA ARG A 199 4.36 -6.91 -4.15
C ARG A 199 5.37 -8.01 -4.43
N PHE A 200 6.63 -7.65 -4.25
CA PHE A 200 7.68 -8.65 -4.12
C PHE A 200 7.35 -9.63 -2.99
N ASP A 201 7.81 -10.88 -3.17
CA ASP A 201 7.66 -11.98 -2.21
C ASP A 201 6.20 -12.38 -1.89
N GLU A 202 5.21 -11.80 -2.57
CA GLU A 202 3.80 -12.19 -2.49
C GLU A 202 3.40 -13.08 -3.69
N THR A 203 2.51 -14.03 -3.43
CA THR A 203 1.97 -14.92 -4.48
C THR A 203 0.95 -14.20 -5.34
N GLN A 204 1.23 -14.10 -6.63
CA GLN A 204 0.34 -13.60 -7.66
C GLN A 204 -0.20 -14.76 -8.48
N ARG A 205 -1.51 -14.80 -8.73
CA ARG A 205 -2.16 -15.91 -9.46
C ARG A 205 -2.48 -15.50 -10.88
N PHE A 206 -2.25 -16.41 -11.82
CA PHE A 206 -2.64 -16.24 -13.22
C PHE A 206 -3.56 -17.36 -13.68
N TYR A 207 -4.36 -17.06 -14.71
CA TYR A 207 -5.32 -17.98 -15.32
C TYR A 207 -5.49 -17.62 -16.80
N PHE A 208 -5.42 -18.61 -17.67
CA PHE A 208 -5.69 -18.54 -19.11
C PHE A 208 -6.74 -19.61 -19.43
N ASP A 209 -7.91 -19.19 -19.93
CA ASP A 209 -9.07 -20.06 -20.20
C ASP A 209 -9.66 -19.93 -21.60
N ASP A 210 -9.06 -19.11 -22.46
CA ASP A 210 -9.53 -18.88 -23.82
C ASP A 210 -8.97 -19.90 -24.83
N VAL A 211 -8.15 -20.87 -24.40
CA VAL A 211 -7.63 -21.91 -25.31
C VAL A 211 -8.67 -23.00 -25.52
N GLN A 212 -9.18 -23.10 -26.74
CA GLN A 212 -10.18 -24.11 -27.11
C GLN A 212 -9.90 -24.75 -28.47
N GLU A 213 -10.31 -26.00 -28.60
CA GLU A 213 -10.34 -26.76 -29.84
C GLU A 213 -11.62 -27.61 -29.89
N GLY A 214 -12.55 -27.24 -30.78
CA GLY A 214 -13.88 -27.83 -30.82
C GLY A 214 -14.59 -27.68 -29.48
N ALA A 215 -15.00 -28.80 -28.87
CA ALA A 215 -15.68 -28.83 -27.58
C ALA A 215 -14.74 -28.92 -26.37
N ILE A 216 -13.41 -28.94 -26.57
CA ILE A 216 -12.42 -29.10 -25.50
C ILE A 216 -11.76 -27.76 -25.21
N ARG A 217 -11.78 -27.36 -23.94
CA ARG A 217 -11.06 -26.21 -23.39
C ARG A 217 -9.80 -26.68 -22.65
N LEU A 218 -8.73 -25.91 -22.78
CA LEU A 218 -7.49 -26.04 -22.03
C LEU A 218 -7.32 -24.81 -21.14
N ASP A 219 -7.42 -25.01 -19.84
CA ASP A 219 -7.11 -23.99 -18.85
C ASP A 219 -5.64 -24.13 -18.42
N ILE A 220 -4.91 -23.03 -18.38
CA ILE A 220 -3.54 -22.96 -17.86
C ILE A 220 -3.49 -21.91 -16.76
N TYR A 221 -3.08 -22.34 -15.56
CA TYR A 221 -3.17 -21.49 -14.38
C TYR A 221 -2.08 -21.79 -13.37
N GLY A 222 -1.83 -20.85 -12.48
CA GLY A 222 -0.67 -20.98 -11.62
C GLY A 222 -0.39 -19.80 -10.73
N ASP A 223 0.81 -19.85 -10.19
CA ASP A 223 1.31 -18.92 -9.19
C ASP A 223 2.65 -18.33 -9.69
N VAL A 224 2.85 -17.04 -9.46
CA VAL A 224 4.10 -16.31 -9.70
C VAL A 224 4.49 -15.61 -8.41
N ILE A 225 5.75 -15.74 -8.02
CA ILE A 225 6.36 -14.96 -6.95
C ILE A 225 7.59 -14.28 -7.56
N ALA A 226 7.68 -12.96 -7.39
CA ALA A 226 8.85 -12.20 -7.78
C ALA A 226 9.69 -11.91 -6.53
N HIS A 227 10.94 -12.34 -6.55
CA HIS A 227 11.92 -12.10 -5.50
C HIS A 227 12.91 -11.03 -5.98
N PRO A 228 13.12 -9.95 -5.22
CA PRO A 228 14.08 -8.93 -5.59
C PRO A 228 15.50 -9.49 -5.40
N ARG A 229 16.40 -9.17 -6.33
CA ARG A 229 17.83 -9.48 -6.28
C ARG A 229 18.61 -8.23 -6.66
N ASP A 230 19.89 -8.20 -6.33
CA ASP A 230 20.75 -7.10 -6.77
C ASP A 230 20.80 -7.03 -8.30
N GLY A 231 20.28 -5.93 -8.85
CA GLY A 231 20.23 -5.65 -10.30
C GLY A 231 19.32 -6.57 -11.14
N SER A 232 18.46 -7.40 -10.52
CA SER A 232 17.61 -8.35 -11.25
C SER A 232 16.40 -8.78 -10.41
N ILE A 233 15.47 -9.49 -11.03
CA ILE A 233 14.30 -10.07 -10.37
C ILE A 233 14.31 -11.57 -10.61
N GLU A 234 14.18 -12.36 -9.56
CA GLU A 234 14.04 -13.81 -9.66
C GLU A 234 12.56 -14.16 -9.63
N LEU A 235 12.08 -14.82 -10.69
CA LEU A 235 10.71 -15.28 -10.83
C LEU A 235 10.62 -16.75 -10.48
N GLN A 236 9.83 -17.07 -9.46
CA GLN A 236 9.38 -18.41 -9.17
C GLN A 236 7.97 -18.59 -9.75
N LEU A 237 7.84 -19.39 -10.80
CA LEU A 237 6.60 -19.64 -11.52
C LEU A 237 6.17 -21.11 -11.39
N THR A 238 4.93 -21.34 -10.99
CA THR A 238 4.30 -22.68 -11.03
C THR A 238 3.16 -22.64 -12.01
N ALA A 239 3.09 -23.59 -12.94
CA ALA A 239 1.99 -23.72 -13.89
C ALA A 239 1.30 -25.08 -13.74
N ARG A 240 0.00 -25.09 -13.96
CA ARG A 240 -0.88 -26.27 -13.95
C ARG A 240 -1.78 -26.19 -15.17
N ARG A 241 -2.19 -27.35 -15.68
CA ARG A 241 -3.16 -27.43 -16.77
C ARG A 241 -4.38 -28.24 -16.37
N ARG A 242 -5.53 -27.89 -16.94
CA ARG A 242 -6.79 -28.62 -16.84
C ARG A 242 -7.48 -28.67 -18.20
N PHE A 243 -8.04 -29.82 -18.54
CA PHE A 243 -8.95 -29.96 -19.68
C PHE A 243 -10.40 -29.98 -19.19
N SER A 244 -11.29 -29.35 -19.95
CA SER A 244 -12.73 -29.39 -19.70
C SER A 244 -13.53 -29.40 -21.01
N HIS A 245 -14.78 -29.85 -20.97
CA HIS A 245 -15.71 -29.74 -22.09
C HIS A 245 -16.55 -28.47 -21.96
N ALA A 246 -16.81 -27.79 -23.09
CA ALA A 246 -17.57 -26.53 -23.13
C ALA A 246 -18.99 -26.62 -22.52
N ASN A 247 -19.57 -27.83 -22.41
CA ASN A 247 -20.93 -28.08 -21.90
C ASN A 247 -20.99 -28.89 -20.59
N GLU A 248 -19.87 -29.22 -19.96
CA GLU A 248 -19.89 -29.91 -18.66
C GLU A 248 -20.02 -28.89 -17.52
N ALA A 249 -21.12 -28.98 -16.76
CA ALA A 249 -21.18 -28.39 -15.43
C ALA A 249 -20.05 -29.02 -14.58
N ILE A 250 -19.32 -28.17 -13.83
CA ILE A 250 -18.22 -28.61 -12.96
C ILE A 250 -18.78 -29.53 -11.86
N GLY A 251 -18.89 -30.82 -12.15
CA GLY A 251 -19.20 -31.89 -11.21
C GLY A 251 -17.93 -32.49 -10.59
N PRO A 252 -18.05 -33.30 -9.51
CA PRO A 252 -16.91 -33.81 -8.74
C PRO A 252 -16.08 -34.91 -9.44
N GLY A 253 -16.32 -35.17 -10.73
CA GLY A 253 -15.50 -36.07 -11.55
C GLY A 253 -14.20 -35.38 -11.96
N LEU A 254 -13.07 -35.94 -11.53
CA LEU A 254 -11.73 -35.32 -11.59
C LEU A 254 -11.34 -34.86 -13.01
N PRO A 255 -11.24 -33.55 -13.28
CA PRO A 255 -10.37 -33.08 -14.35
C PRO A 255 -8.93 -33.49 -14.00
N PHE A 256 -8.21 -34.15 -14.91
CA PHE A 256 -6.79 -34.43 -14.71
C PHE A 256 -6.02 -33.11 -14.62
N SER A 257 -5.68 -32.68 -13.40
CA SER A 257 -4.74 -31.58 -13.16
C SER A 257 -3.32 -32.13 -13.18
N PHE A 258 -2.57 -31.83 -14.23
CA PHE A 258 -1.14 -32.11 -14.28
C PHE A 258 -0.40 -30.89 -13.75
N GLY A 259 0.21 -31.03 -12.57
CA GLY A 259 1.06 -30.00 -11.97
C GLY A 259 2.46 -30.02 -12.58
N VAL A 260 3.00 -28.84 -12.87
CA VAL A 260 4.40 -28.68 -13.25
C VAL A 260 5.20 -28.24 -12.02
N ALA A 261 6.43 -28.74 -11.88
CA ALA A 261 7.37 -28.28 -10.86
C ALA A 261 7.63 -26.76 -11.01
N PRO A 262 8.01 -26.05 -9.92
CA PRO A 262 8.29 -24.62 -10.01
C PRO A 262 9.48 -24.35 -10.93
N PHE A 263 9.29 -23.45 -11.88
CA PHE A 263 10.34 -22.86 -12.69
C PHE A 263 10.92 -21.67 -11.94
N VAL A 264 12.23 -21.63 -11.73
CA VAL A 264 12.93 -20.48 -11.14
C VAL A 264 13.80 -19.85 -12.21
N LEU A 265 13.52 -18.59 -12.55
CA LEU A 265 14.23 -17.86 -13.61
C LEU A 265 14.71 -16.52 -13.07
N ARG A 266 15.92 -16.13 -13.43
CA ARG A 266 16.44 -14.79 -13.11
C ARG A 266 16.31 -13.91 -14.35
N VAL A 267 15.54 -12.84 -14.23
CA VAL A 267 15.29 -11.88 -15.31
C VAL A 267 15.89 -10.53 -14.95
N LYS A 268 16.51 -9.82 -15.90
CA LYS A 268 16.80 -8.40 -15.70
C LYS A 268 15.50 -7.60 -15.94
N PRO A 269 15.42 -6.36 -15.45
CA PRO A 269 14.32 -5.47 -15.82
C PRO A 269 14.16 -5.45 -17.35
N ASP A 270 12.91 -5.57 -17.80
CA ASP A 270 12.49 -5.57 -19.21
C ASP A 270 12.93 -6.76 -20.08
N ASP A 271 13.74 -7.69 -19.55
CA ASP A 271 14.03 -8.95 -20.24
C ASP A 271 12.76 -9.81 -20.34
N VAL A 272 12.59 -10.47 -21.50
CA VAL A 272 11.54 -11.47 -21.73
C VAL A 272 12.15 -12.86 -21.59
N ALA A 273 11.75 -13.59 -20.55
CA ALA A 273 12.11 -15.00 -20.38
C ALA A 273 11.03 -15.90 -21.00
N GLU A 274 11.41 -16.96 -21.70
CA GLU A 274 10.49 -17.96 -22.24
C GLU A 274 10.63 -19.30 -21.50
N ILE A 275 9.51 -19.87 -21.08
CA ILE A 275 9.41 -21.13 -20.35
C ILE A 275 8.62 -22.10 -21.22
N GLN A 276 9.27 -23.16 -21.69
CA GLN A 276 8.58 -24.22 -22.42
C GLN A 276 7.74 -25.04 -21.44
N LEU A 277 6.42 -25.10 -21.66
CA LEU A 277 5.54 -25.97 -20.88
C LEU A 277 5.68 -27.43 -21.36
N PRO A 278 5.45 -28.42 -20.48
CA PRO A 278 5.46 -29.82 -20.87
C PRO A 278 4.49 -30.09 -22.01
N ALA A 279 4.90 -30.92 -22.98
CA ALA A 279 4.06 -31.30 -24.10
C ALA A 279 2.73 -31.91 -23.62
N ILE A 280 1.66 -31.67 -24.38
CA ILE A 280 0.38 -32.36 -24.20
C ILE A 280 0.48 -33.67 -24.96
N VAL A 281 0.37 -34.80 -24.26
CA VAL A 281 0.43 -36.11 -24.91
C VAL A 281 -0.96 -36.54 -25.36
N GLU A 282 -1.00 -37.40 -26.39
CA GLU A 282 -2.25 -37.89 -27.00
C GLU A 282 -3.24 -38.48 -25.99
N LYS A 283 -2.74 -39.16 -24.96
CA LYS A 283 -3.54 -39.75 -23.88
C LYS A 283 -4.23 -38.70 -22.99
N GLU A 284 -3.69 -37.48 -22.90
CA GLU A 284 -4.26 -36.40 -22.11
C GLU A 284 -5.33 -35.63 -22.90
N SER A 285 -4.99 -35.20 -24.12
CA SER A 285 -5.94 -34.51 -24.99
C SER A 285 -5.47 -34.53 -26.44
N GLY A 286 -6.10 -35.39 -27.25
CA GLY A 286 -5.84 -35.49 -28.69
C GLY A 286 -6.19 -34.23 -29.49
N ALA A 287 -7.00 -33.32 -28.94
CA ALA A 287 -7.39 -32.08 -29.61
C ALA A 287 -6.22 -31.09 -29.77
N PHE A 288 -5.23 -31.16 -28.89
CA PHE A 288 -4.06 -30.27 -28.93
C PHE A 288 -2.81 -30.95 -29.51
N ARG A 289 -2.98 -32.02 -30.30
CA ARG A 289 -1.85 -32.71 -30.97
C ARG A 289 -1.00 -31.74 -31.77
N ASN A 290 0.31 -31.94 -31.72
CA ASN A 290 1.32 -31.17 -32.46
C ASN A 290 1.30 -29.65 -32.17
N ARG A 291 0.70 -29.22 -31.04
CA ARG A 291 0.79 -27.85 -30.54
C ARG A 291 1.77 -27.82 -29.38
N SER A 292 2.56 -26.76 -29.28
CA SER A 292 3.43 -26.50 -28.13
C SER A 292 3.01 -25.21 -27.44
N PHE A 293 3.08 -25.21 -26.11
CA PHE A 293 2.73 -24.06 -25.29
C PHE A 293 3.95 -23.56 -24.53
N SER A 294 4.19 -22.26 -24.51
CA SER A 294 5.21 -21.63 -23.67
C SER A 294 4.63 -20.45 -22.90
N LEU A 295 5.24 -20.13 -21.77
CA LEU A 295 4.98 -18.90 -21.02
C LEU A 295 6.13 -17.95 -21.26
N ARG A 296 5.86 -16.80 -21.87
CA ARG A 296 6.80 -15.68 -21.88
C ARG A 296 6.50 -14.78 -20.68
N ALA A 297 7.52 -14.31 -19.98
CA ALA A 297 7.39 -13.48 -18.80
C ALA A 297 8.31 -12.26 -18.90
N ARG A 298 7.75 -11.07 -18.68
CA ARG A 298 8.49 -9.82 -18.52
C ARG A 298 8.16 -9.24 -17.16
N THR A 299 9.17 -8.89 -16.38
CA THR A 299 8.96 -8.33 -15.04
C THR A 299 9.74 -7.06 -14.82
N GLN A 300 9.08 -6.07 -14.24
CA GLN A 300 9.66 -4.79 -13.89
C GLN A 300 9.22 -4.35 -12.50
N GLN A 301 10.11 -3.66 -11.82
CA GLN A 301 9.77 -2.93 -10.61
C GLN A 301 9.12 -1.60 -11.01
N ILE A 302 7.92 -1.34 -10.52
CA ILE A 302 7.25 -0.05 -10.66
C ILE A 302 7.83 0.91 -9.62
N ARG A 303 8.29 2.08 -10.06
CA ARG A 303 8.74 3.17 -9.17
C ARG A 303 7.70 4.29 -9.14
N PRO A 304 7.50 4.96 -7.98
CA PRO A 304 6.75 6.22 -7.96
C PRO A 304 7.41 7.23 -8.91
N GLY A 305 6.71 7.65 -9.95
CA GLY A 305 7.21 8.59 -10.97
C GLY A 305 7.49 8.00 -12.35
N ASP A 306 7.40 6.67 -12.55
CA ASP A 306 7.43 6.08 -13.88
C ASP A 306 6.15 6.45 -14.66
N SER A 307 6.22 7.54 -15.43
CA SER A 307 5.18 7.94 -16.37
C SER A 307 5.16 6.97 -17.57
N THR A 308 4.57 5.80 -17.38
CA THR A 308 4.03 5.01 -18.50
C THR A 308 2.55 5.33 -18.65
N THR A 309 2.31 6.39 -19.42
CA THR A 309 1.02 6.70 -20.01
C THR A 309 0.46 5.44 -20.68
N ASN A 310 -0.77 5.07 -20.28
CA ASN A 310 -1.50 3.85 -20.60
C ASN A 310 -0.99 2.59 -19.88
N MET A 311 -1.68 2.18 -18.81
CA MET A 311 -2.29 0.86 -18.68
C MET A 311 -2.74 0.60 -17.23
N ALA A 312 -4.02 0.25 -17.10
CA ALA A 312 -4.79 0.00 -15.90
C ALA A 312 -3.99 -0.59 -14.73
N VAL A 313 -4.19 -0.04 -13.52
CA VAL A 313 -3.98 -0.75 -12.26
C VAL A 313 -4.76 -2.06 -12.31
N SER A 314 -4.13 -3.12 -12.81
CA SER A 314 -4.56 -4.49 -12.65
C SER A 314 -3.77 -5.09 -11.49
N ALA A 315 -3.91 -4.47 -10.31
CA ALA A 315 -4.02 -5.34 -9.14
C ALA A 315 -5.29 -6.14 -9.42
N ILE A 316 -5.22 -7.47 -9.42
CA ILE A 316 -6.42 -8.31 -9.46
C ILE A 316 -7.17 -8.07 -8.14
N THR A 317 -7.79 -6.91 -8.03
CA THR A 317 -8.95 -6.71 -7.20
C THR A 317 -10.04 -7.23 -8.10
N GLU A 318 -10.45 -8.48 -7.86
CA GLU A 318 -11.65 -9.02 -8.49
C GLU A 318 -12.71 -7.92 -8.44
N PRO A 319 -13.38 -7.60 -9.57
CA PRO A 319 -14.42 -6.58 -9.54
C PRO A 319 -15.38 -6.92 -8.41
N ARG A 320 -15.62 -5.97 -7.50
CA ARG A 320 -16.47 -6.18 -6.33
C ARG A 320 -17.67 -5.25 -6.41
N PHE A 321 -18.77 -5.67 -5.81
CA PHE A 321 -19.87 -4.81 -5.41
C PHE A 321 -20.12 -5.02 -3.91
N TYR A 322 -20.86 -4.12 -3.28
CA TYR A 322 -21.09 -4.15 -1.83
C TYR A 322 -22.57 -4.29 -1.55
N VAL A 323 -22.92 -5.22 -0.65
CA VAL A 323 -24.30 -5.37 -0.16
C VAL A 323 -24.34 -5.00 1.31
N LEU A 324 -25.11 -3.97 1.65
CA LEU A 324 -25.21 -3.40 2.99
C LEU A 324 -26.67 -3.37 3.47
N GLY A 325 -26.85 -3.24 4.79
CA GLY A 325 -28.17 -3.13 5.41
C GLY A 325 -28.76 -4.46 5.87
N ARG A 326 -30.08 -4.63 5.76
CA ARG A 326 -30.85 -5.76 6.30
C ARG A 326 -30.77 -7.01 5.43
N VAL A 327 -29.56 -7.54 5.30
CA VAL A 327 -29.25 -8.83 4.67
C VAL A 327 -28.53 -9.76 5.65
N ASN A 328 -28.51 -11.07 5.39
CA ASN A 328 -27.94 -12.03 6.33
C ASN A 328 -26.40 -11.97 6.40
N ARG A 329 -25.73 -11.59 5.32
CA ARG A 329 -24.27 -11.43 5.24
C ARG A 329 -23.89 -10.12 4.53
N PRO A 330 -23.91 -8.98 5.24
CA PRO A 330 -23.47 -7.71 4.66
C PRO A 330 -21.96 -7.70 4.42
N GLY A 331 -21.52 -7.04 3.35
CA GLY A 331 -20.11 -6.92 3.03
C GLY A 331 -19.82 -6.96 1.52
N PRO A 332 -18.53 -7.02 1.16
CA PRO A 332 -18.10 -7.09 -0.23
C PRO A 332 -18.45 -8.45 -0.87
N GLN A 333 -18.86 -8.40 -2.14
CA GLN A 333 -19.17 -9.55 -2.99
C GLN A 333 -18.36 -9.48 -4.27
N ILE A 334 -17.99 -10.63 -4.83
CA ILE A 334 -17.23 -10.72 -6.08
C ILE A 334 -18.20 -10.66 -7.26
N LEU A 335 -17.96 -9.75 -8.19
CA LEU A 335 -18.71 -9.60 -9.44
C LEU A 335 -18.20 -10.61 -10.46
N ARG A 336 -18.90 -11.74 -10.60
CA ARG A 336 -18.62 -12.77 -11.61
C ARG A 336 -19.63 -12.68 -12.74
N GLY A 337 -19.23 -12.14 -13.88
CA GLY A 337 -20.14 -11.90 -15.00
C GLY A 337 -21.20 -10.85 -14.67
N GLU A 338 -22.37 -10.99 -15.29
CA GLU A 338 -23.53 -10.14 -14.99
C GLU A 338 -24.20 -10.60 -13.70
N VAL A 339 -24.22 -9.73 -12.69
CA VAL A 339 -24.87 -10.00 -11.41
C VAL A 339 -26.09 -9.10 -11.27
N THR A 340 -27.28 -9.67 -11.16
CA THR A 340 -28.52 -8.93 -10.89
C THR A 340 -28.68 -8.63 -9.40
N VAL A 341 -29.61 -7.74 -9.06
CA VAL A 341 -29.93 -7.42 -7.65
C VAL A 341 -30.37 -8.66 -6.87
N ASP A 342 -31.17 -9.53 -7.48
CA ASP A 342 -31.63 -10.77 -6.84
C ASP A 342 -30.49 -11.75 -6.58
N GLN A 343 -29.56 -11.89 -7.55
CA GLN A 343 -28.36 -12.69 -7.38
C GLN A 343 -27.44 -12.12 -6.29
N ALA A 344 -27.30 -10.80 -6.21
CA ALA A 344 -26.56 -10.14 -5.14
C ALA A 344 -27.15 -10.39 -3.75
N ILE A 345 -28.48 -10.38 -3.62
CA ILE A 345 -29.17 -10.72 -2.37
C ILE A 345 -28.94 -12.19 -2.01
N ALA A 346 -28.99 -13.10 -2.99
CA ALA A 346 -28.70 -14.52 -2.77
C ALA A 346 -27.25 -14.74 -2.30
N LEU A 347 -26.28 -14.06 -2.91
CA LEU A 347 -24.86 -14.08 -2.50
C LEU A 347 -24.66 -13.54 -1.09
N ALA A 348 -25.44 -12.52 -0.69
CA ALA A 348 -25.49 -12.00 0.68
C ALA A 348 -26.25 -12.92 1.66
N GLY A 349 -26.60 -14.15 1.27
CA GLY A 349 -27.27 -15.12 2.12
C GLY A 349 -28.76 -14.86 2.33
N GLY A 350 -29.40 -14.05 1.47
CA GLY A 350 -30.79 -13.65 1.60
C GLY A 350 -31.01 -12.42 2.48
N ILE A 351 -32.25 -11.96 2.55
CA ILE A 351 -32.66 -10.81 3.36
C ILE A 351 -32.90 -11.17 4.83
N ALA A 352 -32.75 -10.19 5.72
CA ALA A 352 -33.20 -10.30 7.11
C ALA A 352 -34.73 -10.17 7.20
N ALA A 353 -35.33 -10.69 8.29
CA ALA A 353 -36.79 -10.76 8.44
C ALA A 353 -37.52 -9.39 8.39
N ASP A 354 -36.83 -8.33 8.80
CA ASP A 354 -37.34 -6.96 8.81
C ASP A 354 -36.84 -6.11 7.63
N ALA A 355 -36.31 -6.73 6.57
CA ALA A 355 -35.83 -6.02 5.39
C ALA A 355 -36.99 -5.46 4.54
N ASN A 356 -36.71 -4.31 3.90
CA ASN A 356 -37.58 -3.70 2.90
C ASN A 356 -36.87 -3.63 1.55
N LEU A 357 -37.17 -4.59 0.68
CA LEU A 357 -36.60 -4.65 -0.67
C LEU A 357 -37.19 -3.60 -1.62
N ALA A 358 -38.41 -3.12 -1.37
CA ALA A 358 -39.05 -2.14 -2.23
C ALA A 358 -38.30 -0.79 -2.22
N ASP A 359 -37.67 -0.46 -1.08
CA ASP A 359 -36.88 0.76 -0.89
C ASP A 359 -35.36 0.48 -0.97
N ALA A 360 -34.95 -0.67 -1.50
CA ALA A 360 -33.54 -0.93 -1.73
C ALA A 360 -32.99 0.04 -2.79
N THR A 361 -31.77 0.52 -2.56
CA THR A 361 -31.12 1.51 -3.45
C THR A 361 -29.72 1.08 -3.83
N ILE A 362 -29.32 1.45 -5.04
CA ILE A 362 -27.95 1.29 -5.51
C ILE A 362 -27.30 2.67 -5.60
N VAL A 363 -26.12 2.79 -5.01
CA VAL A 363 -25.23 3.93 -5.22
C VAL A 363 -24.18 3.52 -6.23
N ARG A 364 -24.16 4.21 -7.38
CA ARG A 364 -23.25 3.94 -8.49
C ARG A 364 -22.43 5.19 -8.80
N ARG A 365 -21.14 5.02 -9.10
CA ARG A 365 -20.27 6.11 -9.55
C ARG A 365 -20.14 6.07 -11.08
N GLU A 366 -20.58 7.13 -11.75
CA GLU A 366 -20.47 7.30 -13.21
C GLU A 366 -19.82 8.67 -13.48
N ASN A 367 -18.73 8.72 -14.26
CA ASN A 367 -18.02 9.96 -14.63
C ASN A 367 -17.72 10.89 -13.43
N ASP A 368 -17.21 10.32 -12.33
CA ASP A 368 -16.95 11.01 -11.05
C ASP A 368 -18.15 11.59 -10.30
N GLN A 369 -19.37 11.32 -10.77
CA GLN A 369 -20.60 11.67 -10.08
C GLN A 369 -21.23 10.44 -9.41
N THR A 370 -21.83 10.65 -8.23
CA THR A 370 -22.55 9.60 -7.50
C THR A 370 -24.02 9.67 -7.85
N VAL A 371 -24.54 8.62 -8.47
CA VAL A 371 -25.96 8.47 -8.83
C VAL A 371 -26.60 7.48 -7.88
N LYS A 372 -27.78 7.83 -7.36
CA LYS A 372 -28.59 6.95 -6.53
C LYS A 372 -29.78 6.42 -7.35
N LEU A 373 -29.87 5.11 -7.49
CA LEU A 373 -30.88 4.41 -8.25
C LEU A 373 -31.76 3.58 -7.32
N ALA A 374 -33.04 3.41 -7.64
CA ALA A 374 -33.83 2.36 -7.00
C ALA A 374 -33.33 0.99 -7.50
N ALA A 375 -33.20 0.02 -6.61
CA ALA A 375 -32.58 -1.27 -6.95
C ALA A 375 -33.34 -2.02 -8.06
N ARG A 376 -34.68 -1.88 -8.08
CA ARG A 376 -35.56 -2.43 -9.11
C ARG A 376 -35.27 -1.91 -10.53
N ASP A 377 -34.69 -0.72 -10.65
CA ASP A 377 -34.49 -0.03 -11.94
C ASP A 377 -33.05 -0.19 -12.48
N ALA A 378 -32.15 -0.77 -11.69
CA ALA A 378 -30.71 -0.80 -11.99
C ALA A 378 -30.28 -1.92 -12.95
N GLY A 379 -31.12 -2.94 -13.16
CA GLY A 379 -30.83 -4.10 -13.99
C GLY A 379 -29.68 -4.95 -13.43
N VAL A 380 -28.46 -4.73 -13.93
CA VAL A 380 -27.24 -5.43 -13.52
C VAL A 380 -26.34 -4.55 -12.67
N LEU A 381 -25.69 -5.15 -11.68
CA LEU A 381 -24.70 -4.53 -10.83
C LEU A 381 -23.36 -4.39 -11.55
N ARG A 382 -22.69 -3.29 -11.26
CA ARG A 382 -21.39 -2.93 -11.81
C ARG A 382 -20.33 -2.93 -10.71
N ARG A 383 -19.08 -2.88 -11.14
CA ARG A 383 -17.93 -2.73 -10.25
C ARG A 383 -18.15 -1.50 -9.36
N ASN A 384 -17.93 -1.68 -8.06
CA ASN A 384 -18.06 -0.70 -6.98
C ASN A 384 -19.48 -0.20 -6.69
N ASP A 385 -20.52 -0.82 -7.24
CA ASP A 385 -21.89 -0.53 -6.82
C ASP A 385 -22.08 -0.86 -5.34
N VAL A 386 -22.85 -0.02 -4.64
CA VAL A 386 -23.28 -0.28 -3.26
C VAL A 386 -24.79 -0.47 -3.23
N LEU A 387 -25.23 -1.71 -3.11
CA LEU A 387 -26.62 -2.08 -2.86
C LEU A 387 -26.91 -1.96 -1.36
N THR A 388 -27.86 -1.11 -1.00
CA THR A 388 -28.30 -0.92 0.39
C THR A 388 -29.74 -1.37 0.54
N VAL A 389 -30.00 -2.27 1.49
CA VAL A 389 -31.34 -2.77 1.82
C VAL A 389 -31.77 -2.18 3.18
N PRO A 390 -32.75 -1.26 3.23
CA PRO A 390 -33.22 -0.69 4.49
C PRO A 390 -34.09 -1.67 5.29
N ALA A 391 -34.37 -1.33 6.55
CA ALA A 391 -35.40 -2.00 7.33
C ALA A 391 -36.80 -1.50 6.90
N ARG A 392 -37.84 -2.29 7.17
CA ARG A 392 -39.22 -1.83 7.02
C ARG A 392 -39.47 -0.63 7.95
N PRO A 393 -40.17 0.42 7.46
CA PRO A 393 -40.69 1.45 8.34
C PRO A 393 -41.56 0.78 9.40
N ARG A 394 -41.39 1.19 10.66
CA ARG A 394 -42.24 0.72 11.77
C ARG A 394 -43.63 1.32 11.69
#